data_AF-A0A1Q3MPP7-F1
#
_entry.id   AF-A0A1Q3MPP7-F1
#
_cell.length_a   1.000
_cell.length_b   1.000
_cell.length_c   1.000
_cell.angle_alpha   90.00
_cell.angle_beta   90.00
_cell.angle_gamma   90.00
#
_symmetry.space_group_name_H-M   'P 1'
#
loop_
_entity.id
_entity.type
_entity.pdbx_description
1 polymer ?
#
loop_
_entity_poly.entity_id
_entity_poly.type
_entity_poly.pdbx_seq_one_letter_code
_entity_poly.pdbx_strand_id
1 'polypeptide(L)'
;MITCHLTKLESALDQIKKNHPKLKPADAALIASSLSLTGRHAIAIYDGQQYRWPEDYDGLTKAMVSQLQMVQEGIENTAPKKTTKSAPEEEPVIVTVGLMPNLAAGEKVLKERDDLKAKLSDILQDGVEFVYSGIDIGWQWALDRANWTTISNTDLSRRIKIKASFTEGAVGIEMGAAGAKKKSTKASKAAAAAAAEPEPETDADGE
;
A
#
# COMPACT_ATOMS: atom_id res chain seq x y z
N MET A 1 -10.43 11.24 -7.66
CA MET A 1 -9.35 10.29 -7.28
C MET A 1 -9.26 9.20 -8.33
N ILE A 2 -8.05 8.93 -8.84
CA ILE A 2 -7.79 7.87 -9.84
C ILE A 2 -7.29 6.64 -9.11
N THR A 3 -7.91 5.48 -9.36
CA THR A 3 -7.38 4.19 -8.90
C THR A 3 -6.55 3.55 -10.02
N CYS A 4 -5.28 3.27 -9.74
CA CYS A 4 -4.31 2.75 -10.70
C CYS A 4 -3.80 1.37 -10.24
N HIS A 5 -4.25 0.30 -10.91
CA HIS A 5 -3.67 -1.02 -10.69
C HIS A 5 -2.31 -1.12 -11.39
N LEU A 6 -1.24 -1.33 -10.65
CA LEU A 6 0.12 -1.39 -11.21
C LEU A 6 0.28 -2.50 -12.26
N THR A 7 -0.52 -3.57 -12.20
CA THR A 7 -0.46 -4.72 -13.13
C THR A 7 -1.53 -4.70 -14.21
N LYS A 8 -2.57 -3.86 -14.10
CA LYS A 8 -3.70 -3.82 -15.04
C LYS A 8 -3.81 -2.44 -15.69
N LEU A 9 -3.01 -2.22 -16.73
CA LEU A 9 -2.96 -0.94 -17.44
C LEU A 9 -4.33 -0.51 -18.02
N GLU A 10 -5.15 -1.46 -18.46
CA GLU A 10 -6.50 -1.17 -18.98
C GLU A 10 -7.38 -0.47 -17.94
N SER A 11 -7.28 -0.90 -16.67
CA SER A 11 -8.04 -0.27 -15.59
C SER A 11 -7.61 1.18 -15.35
N ALA A 12 -6.30 1.46 -15.45
CA ALA A 12 -5.80 2.83 -15.36
C ALA A 12 -6.26 3.66 -16.55
N LEU A 13 -6.24 3.10 -17.77
CA LEU A 13 -6.73 3.77 -18.98
C LEU A 13 -8.20 4.16 -18.87
N ASP A 14 -9.06 3.26 -18.39
CA ASP A 14 -10.49 3.54 -18.19
C ASP A 14 -10.71 4.67 -17.17
N GLN A 15 -9.95 4.69 -16.07
CA GLN A 15 -10.02 5.77 -15.08
C GLN A 15 -9.54 7.11 -15.66
N ILE A 16 -8.47 7.11 -16.46
CA ILE A 16 -7.99 8.34 -17.13
C ILE A 16 -9.03 8.85 -18.12
N LYS A 17 -9.63 7.99 -18.94
CA LYS A 17 -10.68 8.38 -19.89
C LYS A 17 -11.91 8.94 -19.17
N LYS A 18 -12.31 8.35 -18.04
CA LYS A 18 -13.43 8.81 -17.22
C LYS A 18 -13.16 10.21 -16.63
N ASN A 19 -11.98 10.42 -16.06
CA ASN A 19 -11.65 11.68 -15.39
C ASN A 19 -11.24 12.78 -16.37
N HIS A 20 -10.81 12.41 -17.58
CA HIS A 20 -10.36 13.34 -18.60
C HIS A 20 -10.90 12.97 -19.99
N PRO A 21 -12.22 13.08 -20.21
CA PRO A 21 -12.88 12.60 -21.44
C PRO A 21 -12.46 13.37 -22.71
N LYS A 22 -11.85 14.55 -22.55
CA LYS A 22 -11.36 15.38 -23.67
C LYS A 22 -9.97 14.96 -24.17
N LEU A 23 -9.26 14.08 -23.46
CA LEU A 23 -7.98 13.56 -23.93
C LEU A 23 -8.15 12.69 -25.16
N LYS A 24 -7.22 12.81 -26.11
CA LYS A 24 -7.13 11.86 -27.21
C LYS A 24 -6.84 10.45 -26.65
N PRO A 25 -7.37 9.37 -27.24
CA PRO A 25 -7.15 8.02 -26.73
C PRO A 25 -5.67 7.64 -26.57
N ALA A 26 -4.81 8.07 -27.50
CA ALA A 26 -3.37 7.83 -27.43
C ALA A 26 -2.73 8.55 -26.22
N ASP A 27 -3.14 9.78 -25.93
CA ASP A 27 -2.63 10.57 -24.82
C ASP A 27 -3.08 10.00 -23.48
N ALA A 28 -4.33 9.53 -23.41
CA ALA A 28 -4.85 8.83 -22.25
C ALA A 28 -4.07 7.53 -21.97
N ALA A 29 -3.71 6.77 -23.02
CA ALA A 29 -2.89 5.57 -22.90
C ALA A 29 -1.45 5.88 -22.44
N LEU A 30 -0.86 6.98 -22.93
CA LEU A 30 0.45 7.45 -22.48
C LEU A 30 0.43 7.87 -21.01
N ILE A 31 -0.58 8.63 -20.58
CA ILE A 31 -0.75 9.00 -19.17
C ILE A 31 -0.95 7.76 -18.30
N ALA A 32 -1.82 6.83 -18.70
CA ALA A 32 -2.08 5.61 -17.93
C ALA A 32 -0.80 4.75 -17.75
N SER A 33 -0.01 4.62 -18.82
CA SER A 33 1.27 3.91 -18.79
C SER A 33 2.29 4.62 -17.90
N SER A 34 2.39 5.94 -18.03
CA SER A 34 3.32 6.77 -17.26
C SER A 34 2.97 6.73 -15.77
N LEU A 35 1.68 6.84 -15.43
CA LEU A 35 1.18 6.75 -14.06
C LEU A 35 1.52 5.42 -13.42
N SER A 36 1.31 4.32 -14.14
CA SER A 36 1.65 2.98 -13.65
C SER A 36 3.16 2.83 -13.38
N LEU A 37 4.02 3.45 -14.19
CA LEU A 37 5.46 3.45 -13.97
C LEU A 37 5.88 4.29 -12.77
N THR A 38 5.19 5.41 -12.49
CA THR A 38 5.48 6.20 -11.28
C THR A 38 5.30 5.40 -9.99
N GLY A 39 4.30 4.51 -9.96
CA GLY A 39 4.07 3.63 -8.82
C GLY A 39 5.02 2.41 -8.78
N ARG A 40 5.29 1.76 -9.93
CA ARG A 40 6.20 0.60 -9.97
C ARG A 40 7.64 0.96 -9.60
N HIS A 41 8.09 2.14 -10.01
CA HIS A 41 9.43 2.67 -9.73
C HIS A 41 9.41 3.69 -8.59
N ALA A 42 8.49 3.53 -7.63
CA ALA A 42 8.35 4.41 -6.48
C ALA A 42 9.69 4.60 -5.74
N ILE A 43 9.89 5.81 -5.24
CA ILE A 43 11.06 6.19 -4.46
C ILE A 43 10.80 5.76 -3.01
N ALA A 44 11.75 5.05 -2.41
CA ALA A 44 11.66 4.70 -0.99
C ALA A 44 12.07 5.91 -0.14
N ILE A 45 11.27 6.20 0.88
CA ILE A 45 11.55 7.21 1.89
C ILE A 45 11.82 6.49 3.20
N TYR A 46 13.02 6.69 3.73
CA TYR A 46 13.43 6.10 4.99
C TYR A 46 14.35 7.06 5.73
N ASP A 47 14.03 7.37 6.99
CA ASP A 47 14.74 8.32 7.84
C ASP A 47 14.99 9.69 7.16
N GLY A 48 13.97 10.21 6.48
CA GLY A 48 14.05 11.48 5.75
C GLY A 48 14.89 11.46 4.47
N GLN A 49 15.51 10.33 4.12
CA GLN A 49 16.27 10.17 2.89
C GLN A 49 15.47 9.45 1.81
N GLN A 50 15.74 9.80 0.56
CA GLN A 50 15.14 9.21 -0.63
C GLN A 50 16.09 8.22 -1.28
N TYR A 51 15.58 7.04 -1.62
CA TYR A 51 16.33 5.96 -2.25
C TYR A 51 15.63 5.54 -3.54
N ARG A 52 16.40 5.39 -4.62
CA ARG A 52 15.93 4.94 -5.94
C ARG A 52 16.26 3.48 -6.18
N TRP A 53 15.28 2.76 -6.71
CA TRP A 53 15.45 1.37 -7.07
C TRP A 53 15.86 1.24 -8.55
N PRO A 54 16.86 0.41 -8.89
CA PRO A 54 17.68 -0.45 -8.02
C PRO A 54 18.97 0.20 -7.46
N GLU A 55 19.28 1.43 -7.85
CA GLU A 55 20.61 2.03 -7.68
C GLU A 55 21.04 2.19 -6.22
N ASP A 56 20.10 2.56 -5.34
CA ASP A 56 20.36 2.88 -3.94
C ASP A 56 20.06 1.72 -2.98
N TYR A 57 19.99 0.48 -3.48
CA TYR A 57 19.67 -0.71 -2.69
C TYR A 57 20.61 -0.89 -1.48
N ASP A 58 21.92 -0.78 -1.71
CA ASP A 58 22.92 -0.91 -0.65
C ASP A 58 22.82 0.22 0.38
N GLY A 59 22.42 1.42 -0.05
CA GLY A 59 22.22 2.57 0.81
C GLY A 59 21.05 2.35 1.77
N LEU A 60 19.88 1.98 1.22
CA LEU A 60 18.69 1.75 2.01
C LEU A 60 18.88 0.59 3.00
N THR A 61 19.40 -0.55 2.52
CA THR A 61 19.55 -1.74 3.38
C THR A 61 20.50 -1.47 4.55
N LYS A 62 21.59 -0.74 4.35
CA LYS A 62 22.50 -0.31 5.43
C LYS A 62 21.84 0.64 6.42
N ALA A 63 21.07 1.62 5.92
CA ALA A 63 20.35 2.55 6.79
C ALA A 63 19.36 1.83 7.71
N MET A 64 18.72 0.76 7.22
CA MET A 64 17.76 -0.02 7.99
C MET A 64 18.38 -0.88 9.10
N VAL A 65 19.67 -1.23 9.01
CA VAL A 65 20.33 -2.15 9.95
C VAL A 65 20.16 -1.70 11.40
N SER A 66 20.39 -0.42 11.67
CA SER A 66 20.31 0.11 13.05
C SER A 66 18.92 -0.09 13.63
N GLN A 67 17.85 0.23 12.88
CA GLN A 67 16.49 0.03 13.35
C GLN A 67 16.16 -1.45 13.53
N LEU A 68 16.58 -2.31 12.59
CA LEU A 68 16.34 -3.75 12.66
C LEU A 68 17.01 -4.37 13.89
N GLN A 69 18.22 -3.95 14.23
CA GLN A 69 18.92 -4.37 15.43
C GLN A 69 18.23 -3.88 16.70
N MET A 70 17.80 -2.62 16.77
CA MET A 70 17.03 -2.11 17.91
C MET A 70 15.71 -2.88 18.11
N VAL A 71 15.01 -3.20 17.02
CA VAL A 71 13.78 -4.00 17.06
C VAL A 71 14.09 -5.43 17.53
N GLN A 72 15.19 -6.02 17.04
CA GLN A 72 15.65 -7.33 17.47
C GLN A 72 15.93 -7.38 18.97
N GLU A 73 16.69 -6.42 19.50
CA GLU A 73 16.97 -6.30 20.93
C GLU A 73 15.68 -6.17 21.74
N GLY A 74 14.72 -5.38 21.26
CA GLY A 74 13.39 -5.28 21.85
C GLY A 74 12.68 -6.63 21.93
N ILE A 75 12.70 -7.41 20.85
CA ILE A 75 12.10 -8.75 20.82
C ILE A 75 12.82 -9.69 21.80
N GLU A 76 14.14 -9.70 21.82
CA GLU A 76 14.93 -10.57 22.70
C GLU A 76 14.74 -10.24 24.19
N ASN A 77 14.56 -8.96 24.52
CA ASN A 77 14.32 -8.51 25.89
C ASN A 77 12.89 -8.80 26.37
N THR A 78 11.93 -8.88 25.44
CA THR A 78 10.51 -9.09 25.75
C THR A 78 10.10 -10.57 25.63
N ALA A 79 10.88 -11.38 24.91
CA ALA A 79 10.61 -12.80 24.73
C ALA A 79 10.84 -13.58 26.04
N PRO A 80 9.85 -14.38 26.50
CA PRO A 80 9.99 -15.15 27.74
C PRO A 80 11.09 -16.21 27.61
N LYS A 81 12.15 -16.07 28.42
CA LYS A 81 13.25 -17.06 28.51
C LYS A 81 12.73 -18.35 29.16
N LYS A 82 12.34 -19.30 28.30
CA LYS A 82 12.00 -20.73 28.54
C LYS A 82 10.61 -21.04 29.12
N THR A 83 10.06 -22.15 28.61
CA THR A 83 8.76 -22.83 28.92
C THR A 83 7.56 -22.11 28.31
N THR A 84 6.73 -22.68 27.43
CA THR A 84 6.15 -24.04 27.34
C THR A 84 5.65 -24.26 25.89
N LYS A 85 5.37 -25.49 25.48
CA LYS A 85 4.92 -25.95 24.12
C LYS A 85 3.62 -25.32 23.55
N SER A 86 3.21 -24.16 24.03
CA SER A 86 2.00 -23.42 23.63
C SER A 86 2.17 -21.92 23.94
N ALA A 87 3.25 -21.30 23.47
CA ALA A 87 3.39 -19.85 23.55
C ALA A 87 2.42 -19.17 22.58
N PRO A 88 1.71 -18.10 22.99
CA PRO A 88 0.83 -17.36 22.12
C PRO A 88 1.63 -16.83 20.93
N GLU A 89 1.02 -16.88 19.76
CA GLU A 89 1.56 -16.40 18.49
C GLU A 89 1.95 -14.91 18.64
N GLU A 90 3.21 -14.65 19.00
CA GLU A 90 3.71 -13.29 19.17
C GLU A 90 3.60 -12.53 17.84
N GLU A 91 2.94 -11.38 17.87
CA GLU A 91 2.63 -10.58 16.68
C GLU A 91 3.91 -10.15 15.95
N PRO A 92 3.95 -10.24 14.61
CA PRO A 92 5.11 -9.82 13.84
C PRO A 92 5.33 -8.31 13.97
N VAL A 93 6.58 -7.90 14.18
CA VAL A 93 6.95 -6.48 14.24
C VAL A 93 7.18 -5.99 12.82
N ILE A 94 6.33 -5.05 12.38
CA ILE A 94 6.39 -4.51 11.01
C ILE A 94 7.28 -3.25 11.01
N VAL A 95 8.36 -3.31 10.23
CA VAL A 95 9.21 -2.17 9.90
C VAL A 95 8.77 -1.61 8.55
N THR A 96 8.21 -0.41 8.55
CA THR A 96 7.64 0.21 7.36
C THR A 96 8.66 1.09 6.65
N VAL A 97 8.79 0.91 5.34
CA VAL A 97 9.49 1.83 4.42
C VAL A 97 8.45 2.62 3.64
N GLY A 98 8.55 3.95 3.70
CA GLY A 98 7.64 4.81 2.96
C GLY A 98 7.90 4.76 1.45
N LEU A 99 6.87 4.90 0.63
CA LEU A 99 6.98 4.96 -0.82
C LEU A 99 6.31 6.22 -1.35
N MET A 100 7.01 6.92 -2.24
CA MET A 100 6.49 8.09 -2.94
C MET A 100 6.46 7.81 -4.46
N PRO A 101 5.43 8.26 -5.19
CA PRO A 101 5.39 8.11 -6.64
C PRO A 101 6.57 8.79 -7.32
N ASN A 102 7.21 8.09 -8.25
CA ASN A 102 8.36 8.60 -8.97
C ASN A 102 7.93 9.32 -10.25
N LEU A 103 7.72 10.63 -10.17
CA LEU A 103 7.32 11.45 -11.32
C LEU A 103 8.31 11.29 -12.49
N ALA A 104 9.62 11.34 -12.20
CA ALA A 104 10.66 11.24 -13.23
C ALA A 104 10.59 9.92 -14.03
N ALA A 105 10.19 8.81 -13.39
CA ALA A 105 9.99 7.55 -14.08
C ALA A 105 8.83 7.60 -15.08
N GLY A 106 7.73 8.29 -14.74
CA GLY A 106 6.59 8.49 -15.63
C GLY A 106 6.91 9.46 -16.78
N GLU A 107 7.58 10.57 -16.48
CA GLU A 107 7.95 11.58 -17.48
C GLU A 107 8.88 11.04 -18.58
N LYS A 108 9.71 10.04 -18.26
CA LYS A 108 10.60 9.38 -19.23
C LYS A 108 9.82 8.77 -20.40
N VAL A 109 8.60 8.29 -20.17
CA VAL A 109 7.73 7.76 -21.24
C VAL A 109 7.12 8.87 -22.08
N LEU A 110 6.85 10.02 -21.46
CA LEU A 110 6.27 11.19 -22.12
C LEU A 110 7.29 11.97 -22.97
N LYS A 111 8.59 11.76 -22.77
CA LYS A 111 9.70 12.37 -23.54
C LYS A 111 9.61 13.89 -23.60
N GLU A 112 9.31 14.49 -24.75
CA GLU A 112 9.26 15.94 -24.97
C GLU A 112 7.84 16.51 -24.79
N ARG A 113 6.86 15.68 -24.41
CA ARG A 113 5.47 16.10 -24.22
C ARG A 113 5.23 16.75 -22.87
N ASP A 114 5.67 17.99 -22.74
CA ASP A 114 5.54 18.76 -21.50
C ASP A 114 4.07 19.02 -21.12
N ASP A 115 3.17 19.03 -22.11
CA ASP A 115 1.72 19.08 -21.89
C ASP A 115 1.21 17.89 -21.08
N LEU A 116 1.67 16.67 -21.40
CA LEU A 116 1.29 15.48 -20.65
C LEU A 116 2.04 15.34 -19.33
N LYS A 117 3.28 15.83 -19.23
CA LYS A 117 4.03 15.83 -17.97
C LYS A 117 3.35 16.70 -16.92
N ALA A 118 2.96 17.92 -17.31
CA ALA A 118 2.17 18.80 -16.45
C ALA A 118 0.90 18.08 -15.98
N LYS A 119 0.18 17.46 -16.91
CA LYS A 119 -1.04 16.73 -16.61
C LYS A 119 -0.84 15.50 -15.73
N LEU A 120 0.29 14.80 -15.86
CA LEU A 120 0.67 13.69 -14.98
C LEU A 120 0.99 14.20 -13.57
N SER A 121 1.71 15.31 -13.45
CA SER A 121 2.00 15.97 -12.18
C SER A 121 0.71 16.38 -11.47
N ASP A 122 -0.22 17.01 -12.19
CA ASP A 122 -1.53 17.40 -11.65
C ASP A 122 -2.30 16.18 -11.11
N ILE A 123 -2.33 15.09 -11.89
CA ILE A 123 -2.98 13.84 -11.47
C ILE A 123 -2.37 13.28 -10.18
N LEU A 124 -1.05 13.33 -10.04
CA LEU A 124 -0.36 12.85 -8.83
C LEU A 124 -0.62 13.75 -7.62
N GLN A 125 -0.69 15.07 -7.82
CA GLN A 125 -1.01 16.03 -6.76
C GLN A 125 -2.47 15.91 -6.28
N ASP A 126 -3.40 15.61 -7.19
CA ASP A 126 -4.81 15.35 -6.88
C ASP A 126 -5.02 14.06 -6.05
N GLY A 127 -3.98 13.23 -5.93
CA GLY A 127 -4.00 11.99 -5.18
C GLY A 127 -4.41 10.80 -6.05
N VAL A 128 -3.49 9.83 -6.12
CA VAL A 128 -3.70 8.56 -6.82
C VAL A 128 -3.69 7.41 -5.82
N GLU A 129 -4.63 6.49 -6.01
CA GLU A 129 -4.69 5.25 -5.27
C GLU A 129 -4.00 4.15 -6.09
N PHE A 130 -2.81 3.72 -5.67
CA PHE A 130 -2.10 2.62 -6.31
C PHE A 130 -2.54 1.29 -5.72
N VAL A 131 -3.08 0.43 -6.58
CA VAL A 131 -3.42 -0.95 -6.21
C VAL A 131 -2.31 -1.87 -6.72
N TYR A 132 -1.67 -2.59 -5.80
CA TYR A 132 -0.47 -3.37 -6.10
C TYR A 132 -0.39 -4.64 -5.26
N SER A 133 0.45 -5.59 -5.65
CA SER A 133 0.91 -6.68 -4.79
C SER A 133 2.37 -6.46 -4.42
N GLY A 134 2.87 -7.10 -3.35
CA GLY A 134 4.25 -6.90 -2.90
C GLY A 134 5.32 -7.19 -3.97
N ILE A 135 5.03 -8.03 -4.97
CA ILE A 135 5.97 -8.30 -6.07
C ILE A 135 5.97 -7.23 -7.17
N ASP A 136 4.95 -6.36 -7.20
CA ASP A 136 4.81 -5.32 -8.22
C ASP A 136 5.68 -4.10 -7.94
N ILE A 137 6.19 -3.98 -6.72
CA ILE A 137 7.08 -2.91 -6.27
C ILE A 137 8.48 -3.47 -6.11
N GLY A 138 9.44 -2.90 -6.85
CA GLY A 138 10.84 -3.34 -6.81
C GLY A 138 11.41 -3.36 -5.40
N TRP A 139 11.10 -2.35 -4.58
CA TRP A 139 11.51 -2.27 -3.18
C TRP A 139 11.02 -3.42 -2.33
N GLN A 140 9.70 -3.72 -2.33
CA GLN A 140 9.17 -4.81 -1.53
C GLN A 140 9.78 -6.15 -1.97
N TRP A 141 9.86 -6.40 -3.29
CA TRP A 141 10.49 -7.60 -3.83
C TRP A 141 11.94 -7.79 -3.37
N ALA A 142 12.71 -6.70 -3.31
CA ALA A 142 14.12 -6.69 -2.94
C ALA A 142 14.35 -6.85 -1.45
N LEU A 143 13.55 -6.17 -0.62
CA LEU A 143 13.64 -6.24 0.84
C LEU A 143 13.24 -7.62 1.36
N ASP A 144 12.27 -8.28 0.71
CA ASP A 144 11.88 -9.66 1.02
C ASP A 144 12.98 -10.70 0.70
N ARG A 145 13.87 -10.39 -0.23
CA ARG A 145 14.95 -11.28 -0.69
C ARG A 145 16.33 -10.89 -0.18
N ALA A 146 16.44 -9.77 0.53
CA ALA A 146 17.68 -9.32 1.09
C ALA A 146 18.19 -10.34 2.12
N ASN A 147 19.49 -10.65 2.05
CA ASN A 147 20.13 -11.51 3.04
C ASN A 147 20.43 -10.71 4.29
N TRP A 148 19.39 -10.46 5.09
CA TRP A 148 19.46 -9.61 6.27
C TRP A 148 20.50 -10.08 7.30
N THR A 149 20.70 -11.39 7.46
CA THR A 149 21.75 -11.93 8.33
C THR A 149 23.15 -11.47 7.91
N THR A 150 23.42 -11.43 6.60
CA THR A 150 24.70 -10.95 6.07
C THR A 150 24.82 -9.43 6.17
N ILE A 151 23.71 -8.71 5.94
CA ILE A 151 23.68 -7.25 5.94
C ILE A 151 23.85 -6.69 7.36
N SER A 152 23.20 -7.29 8.37
CA SER A 152 23.27 -6.84 9.76
C SER A 152 24.40 -7.48 10.56
N ASN A 153 25.13 -8.46 9.98
CA ASN A 153 26.08 -9.33 10.67
C ASN A 153 25.51 -10.02 11.92
N THR A 154 24.20 -10.19 11.98
CA THR A 154 23.47 -10.75 13.12
C THR A 154 22.29 -11.58 12.65
N ASP A 155 21.91 -12.61 13.40
CA ASP A 155 20.71 -13.39 13.10
C ASP A 155 19.45 -12.60 13.47
N LEU A 156 18.77 -12.06 12.45
CA LEU A 156 17.51 -11.35 12.64
C LEU A 156 16.34 -12.32 12.87
N SER A 157 15.49 -11.98 13.84
CA SER A 157 14.30 -12.76 14.16
C SER A 157 13.34 -12.81 12.99
N ARG A 158 12.78 -14.00 12.74
CA ARG A 158 11.73 -14.23 11.72
C ARG A 158 10.45 -13.43 11.98
N ARG A 159 10.31 -12.86 13.18
CA ARG A 159 9.19 -12.00 13.59
C ARG A 159 9.27 -10.60 12.99
N ILE A 160 10.45 -10.16 12.57
CA ILE A 160 10.63 -8.86 11.92
C ILE A 160 10.17 -8.97 10.47
N LYS A 161 9.19 -8.15 10.08
CA LYS A 161 8.66 -8.08 8.72
C LYS A 161 8.89 -6.68 8.17
N ILE A 162 9.50 -6.60 7.01
CA ILE A 162 9.73 -5.32 6.34
C ILE A 162 8.64 -5.11 5.30
N LYS A 163 8.02 -3.93 5.33
CA LYS A 163 6.89 -3.61 4.44
C LYS A 163 7.09 -2.25 3.79
N ALA A 164 7.07 -2.22 2.47
CA ALA A 164 7.07 -1.00 1.70
C ALA A 164 5.62 -0.57 1.42
N SER A 165 5.26 0.66 1.80
CA SER A 165 3.90 1.18 1.63
C SER A 165 3.91 2.63 1.18
N PHE A 166 2.98 3.01 0.31
CA PHE A 166 2.85 4.39 -0.12
C PHE A 166 2.49 5.32 1.05
N THR A 167 3.30 6.35 1.21
CA THR A 167 3.20 7.36 2.26
C THR A 167 3.51 8.71 1.60
N GLU A 168 2.58 9.65 1.67
CA GLU A 168 2.61 10.99 1.05
C GLU A 168 2.12 11.06 -0.41
N GLY A 169 1.06 11.86 -0.64
CA GLY A 169 0.52 12.17 -1.98
C GLY A 169 -0.15 11.02 -2.73
N ALA A 170 0.07 9.77 -2.31
CA ALA A 170 -0.55 8.59 -2.91
C ALA A 170 -0.96 7.57 -1.85
N VAL A 171 -2.10 6.91 -2.08
CA VAL A 171 -2.64 5.87 -1.21
C VAL A 171 -2.30 4.51 -1.81
N GLY A 172 -1.65 3.66 -1.04
CA GLY A 172 -1.32 2.30 -1.47
C GLY A 172 -2.34 1.29 -0.96
N ILE A 173 -2.99 0.53 -1.86
CA ILE A 173 -3.81 -0.62 -1.51
C ILE A 173 -3.11 -1.89 -1.97
N GLU A 174 -2.59 -2.65 -1.01
CA GLU A 174 -1.98 -3.95 -1.29
C GLU A 174 -3.06 -5.04 -1.50
N MET A 175 -3.10 -5.63 -2.69
CA MET A 175 -3.94 -6.76 -3.05
C MET A 175 -3.53 -8.00 -2.26
N GLY A 176 -4.47 -8.59 -1.52
CA GLY A 176 -4.22 -9.79 -0.72
C GLY A 176 -3.76 -9.54 0.72
N ALA A 177 -3.46 -8.29 1.11
CA ALA A 177 -3.21 -7.91 2.50
C ALA A 177 -4.48 -7.90 3.37
N ALA A 178 -5.62 -8.34 2.83
CA ALA A 178 -6.87 -8.57 3.57
C ALA A 178 -6.79 -9.84 4.46
N GLY A 179 -5.70 -9.97 5.20
CA GLY A 179 -5.51 -10.92 6.29
C GLY A 179 -5.52 -10.21 7.64
N ALA A 180 -6.45 -9.28 7.86
CA ALA A 180 -6.96 -8.83 9.16
C ALA A 180 -7.89 -7.62 8.91
N LYS A 181 -9.16 -7.89 8.58
CA LYS A 181 -10.19 -6.84 8.67
C LYS A 181 -10.21 -6.35 10.12
N LYS A 182 -9.71 -5.13 10.35
CA LYS A 182 -10.18 -4.29 11.47
C LYS A 182 -11.70 -4.17 11.29
N LYS A 183 -12.46 -5.01 11.99
CA LYS A 183 -13.90 -4.85 12.15
C LYS A 183 -14.10 -3.49 12.80
N SER A 184 -14.58 -2.53 12.04
CA SER A 184 -15.19 -1.32 12.58
C SER A 184 -16.39 -1.74 13.42
N THR A 185 -16.21 -1.78 14.74
CA THR A 185 -17.30 -1.89 15.71
C THR A 185 -18.07 -0.56 15.74
N LYS A 186 -18.86 -0.28 14.70
CA LYS A 186 -20.01 0.63 14.77
C LYS A 186 -20.88 0.47 13.53
N ALA A 187 -21.93 -0.33 13.64
CA ALA A 187 -23.23 -0.21 12.95
C ALA A 187 -23.91 -1.59 12.84
N SER A 188 -24.43 -2.09 13.95
CA SER A 188 -25.51 -3.09 13.93
C SER A 188 -26.36 -2.93 15.18
N LYS A 189 -26.94 -1.73 15.31
CA LYS A 189 -28.05 -1.45 16.23
C LYS A 189 -29.03 -0.49 15.53
N ALA A 190 -29.46 -0.87 14.33
CA ALA A 190 -30.50 -0.20 13.56
C ALA A 190 -30.99 -1.13 12.43
N ALA A 191 -31.38 -2.37 12.76
CA ALA A 191 -32.04 -3.28 11.81
C ALA A 191 -32.84 -4.38 12.53
N ALA A 192 -33.43 -4.08 13.70
CA ALA A 192 -34.22 -5.04 14.48
C ALA A 192 -35.49 -4.39 15.07
N ALA A 193 -36.13 -3.50 14.33
CA ALA A 193 -37.40 -2.87 14.75
C ALA A 193 -38.37 -2.59 13.58
N ALA A 194 -38.28 -3.31 12.46
CA ALA A 194 -39.21 -3.16 11.34
C ALA A 194 -39.40 -4.51 10.62
N ALA A 195 -39.97 -5.48 11.32
CA ALA A 195 -40.59 -6.68 10.73
C ALA A 195 -41.31 -7.46 11.83
N ALA A 196 -42.46 -6.95 12.27
CA ALA A 196 -43.48 -7.72 12.99
C ALA A 196 -44.80 -6.95 12.91
N GLU A 197 -45.37 -6.85 11.70
CA GLU A 197 -46.83 -6.89 11.59
C GLU A 197 -47.22 -8.38 11.62
N PRO A 198 -48.16 -8.75 12.50
CA PRO A 198 -49.17 -9.72 12.13
C PRO A 198 -50.53 -9.05 12.01
N GLU A 199 -51.25 -9.54 11.01
CA GLU A 199 -52.55 -9.16 10.46
C GLU A 199 -53.73 -9.05 11.45
N PRO A 200 -54.86 -8.47 11.00
CA PRO A 200 -56.00 -8.08 11.82
C PRO A 200 -57.07 -9.16 11.92
N GLU A 201 -57.79 -9.21 13.04
CA GLU A 201 -59.15 -9.75 13.20
C GLU A 201 -59.67 -9.29 14.58
N THR A 202 -60.58 -8.32 14.67
CA THR A 202 -62.07 -8.39 14.66
C THR A 202 -62.68 -8.11 16.04
N ASP A 203 -63.58 -7.13 15.99
CA ASP A 203 -64.87 -7.01 16.70
C ASP A 203 -65.03 -6.34 18.09
N ALA A 204 -66.09 -5.51 18.08
CA ALA A 204 -67.07 -5.20 19.13
C ALA A 204 -66.94 -3.91 19.96
N ASP A 205 -67.75 -2.92 19.52
CA ASP A 205 -68.80 -2.18 20.24
C ASP A 205 -68.52 -1.08 21.30
N GLY A 206 -69.32 0.00 21.16
CA GLY A 206 -69.55 1.12 22.08
C GLY A 206 -69.13 2.45 21.46
N GLU A 207 -70.00 3.37 21.01
CA GLU A 207 -71.26 3.87 21.58
C GLU A 207 -72.11 4.60 20.50
#